data_AF-A0A8S0G2C5-F1
#
_entry.id   AF-A0A8S0G2C5-F1
#
_cell.length_a   1.000
_cell.length_b   1.000
_cell.length_c   1.000
_cell.angle_alpha   90.00
_cell.angle_beta   90.00
_cell.angle_gamma   90.00
#
_symmetry.space_group_name_H-M   'P 1'
#
loop_
_entity.id
_entity.type
_entity.pdbx_description
1 polymer ?
#
loop_
_entity_poly.entity_id
_entity_poly.type
_entity_poly.pdbx_seq_one_letter_code
_entity_poly.pdbx_strand_id
1 'polypeptide(L)'
;MVTDTDTKVIDPEFGFMGPMAFDIGNYIGNLLLAYFSRPGWDANEQRRADYQEWLLQQIVQTWSVFTREFRQLWDNKTQGDAWPTEMYQQNRAALEDAQDQFFATLLEDSLVNAGMEMNRRIIGFAGVAELKQIENTELRAGCERRALTMARDLIVNAREPLQSSSSVQ
;
A
#
# COMPACT_ATOMS: atom_id res chain seq x y z
N MET A 1 -8.35 -13.96 4.40
CA MET A 1 -8.88 -15.12 3.65
C MET A 1 -9.82 -14.62 2.57
N VAL A 2 -9.80 -15.24 1.40
CA VAL A 2 -10.57 -14.77 0.23
C VAL A 2 -11.23 -15.93 -0.50
N THR A 3 -12.39 -15.65 -1.08
CA THR A 3 -13.05 -16.41 -2.15
C THR A 3 -13.45 -15.42 -3.25
N ASP A 4 -14.04 -15.88 -4.35
CA ASP A 4 -14.47 -15.00 -5.44
C ASP A 4 -15.48 -13.92 -5.00
N THR A 5 -16.22 -14.15 -3.92
CA THR A 5 -17.30 -13.25 -3.46
C THR A 5 -17.21 -12.84 -1.99
N ASP A 6 -16.13 -13.21 -1.29
CA ASP A 6 -16.00 -12.92 0.15
C ASP A 6 -14.56 -12.67 0.55
N THR A 7 -14.36 -11.68 1.42
CA THR A 7 -13.05 -11.29 1.96
C THR A 7 -13.17 -11.12 3.46
N LYS A 8 -12.36 -11.88 4.21
CA LYS A 8 -12.29 -11.82 5.67
C LYS A 8 -10.87 -11.46 6.12
N VAL A 9 -10.75 -10.37 6.87
CA VAL A 9 -9.53 -10.05 7.63
C VAL A 9 -9.55 -10.86 8.92
N ILE A 10 -8.42 -11.49 9.26
CA ILE A 10 -8.27 -12.37 10.42
C ILE A 10 -7.02 -11.97 11.19
N ASP A 11 -6.85 -12.56 12.37
CA ASP A 11 -5.63 -12.48 13.17
C ASP A 11 -5.22 -11.06 13.63
N PRO A 12 -6.12 -10.30 14.30
CA PRO A 12 -5.81 -8.96 14.80
C PRO A 12 -5.03 -8.99 16.13
N GLU A 13 -4.19 -10.00 16.36
CA GLU A 13 -3.50 -10.18 17.66
C GLU A 13 -2.52 -9.05 18.00
N PHE A 14 -2.07 -8.29 17.00
CA PHE A 14 -1.24 -7.09 17.14
C PHE A 14 -2.04 -5.77 17.17
N GLY A 15 -3.36 -5.81 17.42
CA GLY A 15 -4.20 -4.62 17.47
C GLY A 15 -3.86 -3.70 18.66
N PHE A 16 -3.52 -2.45 18.37
CA PHE A 16 -3.37 -1.37 19.37
C PHE A 16 -3.68 -0.01 18.74
N MET A 17 -3.69 1.06 19.56
CA MET A 17 -3.84 2.44 19.08
C MET A 17 -2.55 2.92 18.39
N GLY A 18 -2.42 2.64 17.10
CA GLY A 18 -1.27 3.00 16.28
C GLY A 18 -1.62 3.89 15.08
N PRO A 19 -0.64 4.22 14.24
CA PRO A 19 -0.88 4.99 13.02
C PRO A 19 -1.67 4.16 12.00
N MET A 20 -2.77 4.71 11.47
CA MET A 20 -3.60 4.06 10.43
C MET A 20 -2.79 3.65 9.19
N ALA A 21 -1.74 4.42 8.88
CA ALA A 21 -0.81 4.17 7.79
C ALA A 21 -0.14 2.78 7.86
N PHE A 22 -0.02 2.19 9.06
CA PHE A 22 0.62 0.89 9.24
C PHE A 22 -0.17 -0.22 8.55
N ASP A 23 -1.48 -0.29 8.77
CA ASP A 23 -2.32 -1.35 8.20
C ASP A 23 -2.41 -1.23 6.67
N ILE A 24 -2.62 0.00 6.18
CA ILE A 24 -2.69 0.31 4.74
C ILE A 24 -1.34 -0.01 4.08
N GLY A 25 -0.24 0.43 4.68
CA GLY A 25 1.10 0.17 4.20
C GLY A 25 1.44 -1.32 4.18
N ASN A 26 1.09 -2.08 5.21
CA ASN A 26 1.27 -3.53 5.23
C ASN A 26 0.54 -4.21 4.07
N TYR A 27 -0.71 -3.83 3.81
CA TYR A 27 -1.49 -4.38 2.70
C TYR A 27 -0.83 -4.06 1.35
N ILE A 28 -0.50 -2.79 1.09
CA ILE A 28 0.16 -2.36 -0.15
C ILE A 28 1.51 -3.05 -0.33
N GLY A 29 2.33 -3.12 0.73
CA GLY A 29 3.65 -3.75 0.71
C GLY A 29 3.57 -5.21 0.32
N ASN A 30 2.59 -5.96 0.82
CA ASN A 30 2.40 -7.36 0.46
C ASN A 30 1.91 -7.53 -1.00
N LEU A 31 1.06 -6.65 -1.52
CA LEU A 31 0.70 -6.65 -2.95
C LEU A 31 1.90 -6.36 -3.85
N LEU A 32 2.79 -5.44 -3.44
CA LEU A 32 4.03 -5.16 -4.16
C LEU A 32 5.02 -6.34 -4.11
N LEU A 33 5.14 -7.05 -2.98
CA LEU A 33 5.93 -8.29 -2.91
C LEU A 33 5.37 -9.37 -3.85
N ALA A 34 4.03 -9.50 -3.91
CA ALA A 34 3.37 -10.36 -4.88
C ALA A 34 3.70 -9.94 -6.32
N TYR A 35 3.68 -8.63 -6.62
CA TYR A 35 4.05 -8.09 -7.94
C TYR A 35 5.49 -8.44 -8.32
N PHE A 36 6.46 -8.21 -7.44
CA PHE A 36 7.87 -8.42 -7.75
C PHE A 36 8.25 -9.90 -7.83
N SER A 37 7.52 -10.79 -7.15
CA SER A 37 7.72 -12.23 -7.18
C SER A 37 7.24 -12.90 -8.47
N ARG A 38 6.37 -12.25 -9.28
CA ARG A 38 5.71 -12.89 -10.44
C ARG A 38 6.63 -13.61 -11.43
N PRO A 39 7.85 -13.14 -11.74
CA PRO A 39 8.77 -13.90 -12.60
C PRO A 39 9.13 -15.29 -12.07
N GLY A 40 9.04 -15.52 -10.75
CA GLY A 40 9.24 -16.82 -10.12
C GLY A 40 8.06 -17.79 -10.24
N TRP A 41 6.89 -17.32 -10.67
CA TRP A 41 5.64 -18.09 -10.67
C TRP A 41 5.04 -18.26 -12.08
N ASP A 42 5.23 -17.27 -12.95
CA ASP A 42 4.63 -17.25 -14.29
C ASP A 42 5.71 -17.20 -15.38
N ALA A 43 6.00 -18.37 -15.98
CA ALA A 43 6.96 -18.48 -17.08
C ALA A 43 6.47 -17.72 -18.34
N ASN A 44 5.16 -17.69 -18.57
CA ASN A 44 4.56 -16.93 -19.68
C ASN A 44 4.62 -15.43 -19.37
N GLU A 45 5.25 -14.66 -20.25
CA GLU A 45 5.47 -13.23 -20.07
C GLU A 45 4.17 -12.41 -20.08
N GLN A 46 3.23 -12.73 -20.98
CA GLN A 46 1.96 -12.02 -21.07
C GLN A 46 1.12 -12.22 -19.81
N ARG A 47 0.94 -13.46 -19.37
CA ARG A 47 0.20 -13.78 -18.15
C ARG A 47 0.79 -13.09 -16.93
N ARG A 48 2.12 -13.03 -16.86
CA ARG A 48 2.84 -12.33 -15.81
C ARG A 48 2.54 -10.85 -15.82
N ALA A 49 2.62 -10.21 -16.99
CA ALA A 49 2.33 -8.79 -17.15
C ALA A 49 0.87 -8.47 -16.78
N ASP A 50 -0.08 -9.27 -17.24
CA ASP A 50 -1.51 -9.09 -16.94
C ASP A 50 -1.78 -9.18 -15.43
N TYR A 51 -1.17 -10.15 -14.75
CA TYR A 51 -1.37 -10.30 -13.30
C TYR A 51 -0.64 -9.21 -12.51
N GLN A 52 0.54 -8.78 -12.96
CA GLN A 52 1.25 -7.65 -12.39
C GLN A 52 0.43 -6.36 -12.48
N GLU A 53 -0.15 -6.09 -13.65
CA GLU A 53 -1.05 -4.95 -13.84
C GLU A 53 -2.30 -5.06 -12.94
N TRP A 54 -2.90 -6.24 -12.86
CA TRP A 54 -4.04 -6.48 -11.97
C TRP A 54 -3.71 -6.16 -10.50
N LEU A 55 -2.53 -6.56 -10.01
CA LEU A 55 -2.08 -6.23 -8.65
C LEU A 55 -1.95 -4.73 -8.41
N LEU A 56 -1.41 -3.98 -9.39
CA LEU A 56 -1.31 -2.52 -9.30
C LEU A 56 -2.70 -1.89 -9.28
N GLN A 57 -3.63 -2.38 -10.10
CA GLN A 57 -5.02 -1.93 -10.09
C GLN A 57 -5.71 -2.20 -8.74
N GLN A 58 -5.40 -3.31 -8.06
CA GLN A 58 -5.93 -3.56 -6.72
C GLN A 58 -5.48 -2.51 -5.70
N ILE A 59 -4.22 -2.05 -5.78
CA ILE A 59 -3.71 -0.97 -4.91
C ILE A 59 -4.51 0.32 -5.17
N VAL A 60 -4.64 0.71 -6.44
CA VAL A 60 -5.35 1.94 -6.85
C VAL A 60 -6.82 1.89 -6.44
N GLN A 61 -7.50 0.77 -6.72
CA GLN A 61 -8.91 0.60 -6.40
C GLN A 61 -9.15 0.58 -4.89
N THR A 62 -8.29 -0.12 -4.13
CA THR A 62 -8.40 -0.16 -2.67
C THR A 62 -8.27 1.24 -2.08
N TRP A 63 -7.27 2.02 -2.52
CA TRP A 63 -7.10 3.39 -2.06
C TRP A 63 -8.28 4.30 -2.42
N SER A 64 -8.75 4.23 -3.66
CA SER A 64 -9.90 5.01 -4.12
C SER A 64 -11.18 4.70 -3.34
N VAL A 65 -11.46 3.41 -3.09
CA VAL A 65 -12.62 3.00 -2.29
C VAL A 65 -12.44 3.44 -0.84
N PHE A 66 -11.28 3.15 -0.22
CA PHE A 66 -10.99 3.54 1.15
C PHE A 66 -11.20 5.03 1.38
N THR A 67 -10.60 5.88 0.55
CA THR A 67 -10.72 7.34 0.69
C THR A 67 -12.16 7.82 0.51
N ARG A 68 -12.90 7.27 -0.45
CA ARG A 68 -14.32 7.59 -0.64
C ARG A 68 -15.16 7.22 0.58
N GLU A 69 -15.07 5.97 1.05
CA GLU A 69 -15.86 5.49 2.19
C GLU A 69 -15.48 6.24 3.48
N PHE A 70 -14.18 6.49 3.70
CA PHE A 70 -13.72 7.23 4.88
C PHE A 70 -14.21 8.68 4.87
N ARG A 71 -14.22 9.37 3.72
CA ARG A 71 -14.83 10.71 3.59
C ARG A 71 -16.31 10.70 3.90
N GLN A 72 -17.05 9.71 3.41
CA GLN A 72 -18.46 9.57 3.74
C GLN A 72 -18.69 9.39 5.25
N LEU A 73 -17.85 8.60 5.92
CA LEU A 73 -17.91 8.46 7.38
C LEU A 73 -17.56 9.76 8.10
N TRP A 74 -16.53 10.47 7.62
CA TRP A 74 -16.13 11.77 8.17
C TRP A 74 -17.26 12.79 8.06
N ASP A 75 -17.88 12.90 6.89
CA ASP A 75 -18.95 13.86 6.61
C ASP A 75 -20.22 13.60 7.42
N ASN A 76 -20.53 12.32 7.67
CA ASN A 76 -21.75 11.91 8.36
C ASN A 76 -21.54 11.64 9.86
N LYS A 77 -20.36 11.91 10.41
CA LYS A 77 -20.08 11.61 11.82
C LYS A 77 -20.98 12.44 12.74
N THR A 78 -21.51 11.80 13.78
CA THR A 78 -22.32 12.45 14.83
C THR A 78 -21.58 12.55 16.17
N GLN A 79 -20.39 11.95 16.27
CA GLN A 79 -19.57 11.88 17.48
C GLN A 79 -18.07 11.86 17.11
N GLY A 80 -17.21 12.27 18.04
CA GLY A 80 -15.75 12.29 17.91
C GLY A 80 -15.17 13.71 17.88
N ASP A 81 -13.97 13.87 18.42
CA ASP A 81 -13.34 15.19 18.64
C ASP A 81 -12.48 15.67 17.47
N ALA A 82 -12.17 14.78 16.52
CA ALA A 82 -11.31 15.08 15.40
C ALA A 82 -12.10 15.85 14.32
N TRP A 83 -11.66 17.05 13.95
CA TRP A 83 -12.31 17.94 12.96
C TRP A 83 -13.80 18.24 13.25
N PRO A 84 -14.12 18.93 14.37
CA PRO A 84 -15.49 19.18 14.80
C PRO A 84 -16.30 19.90 13.71
N THR A 85 -17.49 19.39 13.43
CA THR A 85 -18.37 19.87 12.35
C THR A 85 -18.66 21.35 12.50
N GLU A 86 -18.78 21.84 13.74
CA GLU A 86 -19.03 23.24 14.10
C GLU A 86 -17.97 24.20 13.53
N MET A 87 -16.70 23.78 13.42
CA MET A 87 -15.64 24.62 12.85
C MET A 87 -15.73 24.75 11.33
N TYR A 88 -16.39 23.81 10.66
CA TYR A 88 -16.46 23.73 9.20
C TYR A 88 -17.87 23.99 8.63
N GLN A 89 -18.90 24.11 9.47
CA GLN A 89 -20.29 24.34 9.08
C GLN A 89 -20.48 25.50 8.11
N GLN A 90 -19.68 26.56 8.23
CA GLN A 90 -19.78 27.76 7.40
C GLN A 90 -18.82 27.76 6.20
N ASN A 91 -17.93 26.77 6.09
CA ASN A 91 -16.95 26.69 5.00
C ASN A 91 -16.65 25.24 4.62
N ARG A 92 -17.51 24.67 3.77
CA ARG A 92 -17.36 23.30 3.25
C ARG A 92 -16.06 23.12 2.47
N ALA A 93 -15.63 24.13 1.72
CA ALA A 93 -14.38 24.07 0.95
C ALA A 93 -13.16 23.87 1.88
N ALA A 94 -13.12 24.58 3.02
CA ALA A 94 -12.05 24.39 4.00
C ALA A 94 -12.02 22.97 4.62
N LEU A 95 -13.17 22.29 4.70
CA LEU A 95 -13.22 20.89 5.14
C LEU A 95 -12.69 19.94 4.07
N GLU A 96 -13.05 20.18 2.81
CA GLU A 96 -12.54 19.41 1.68
C GLU A 96 -11.02 19.54 1.56
N ASP A 97 -10.49 20.76 1.67
CA ASP A 97 -9.05 21.02 1.70
C ASP A 97 -8.36 20.28 2.86
N ALA A 98 -8.95 20.29 4.06
CA ALA A 98 -8.41 19.58 5.22
C ALA A 98 -8.42 18.06 5.04
N GLN A 99 -9.48 17.50 4.44
CA GLN A 99 -9.55 16.09 4.09
C GLN A 99 -8.52 15.73 3.03
N ASP A 100 -8.37 16.55 1.98
CA ASP A 100 -7.39 16.36 0.91
C ASP A 100 -5.97 16.32 1.48
N GLN A 101 -5.63 17.28 2.35
CA GLN A 101 -4.34 17.31 3.04
C GLN A 101 -4.14 16.06 3.92
N PHE A 102 -5.16 15.67 4.68
CA PHE A 102 -5.10 14.47 5.52
C PHE A 102 -4.81 13.21 4.70
N PHE A 103 -5.56 12.99 3.60
CA PHE A 103 -5.37 11.80 2.77
C PHE A 103 -4.07 11.82 1.99
N ALA A 104 -3.58 13.00 1.58
CA ALA A 104 -2.25 13.11 0.98
C ALA A 104 -1.17 12.65 1.96
N THR A 105 -1.16 13.18 3.20
CA THR A 105 -0.21 12.75 4.23
C THR A 105 -0.37 11.27 4.59
N LEU A 106 -1.62 10.79 4.71
CA LEU A 106 -1.89 9.38 5.02
C LEU A 106 -1.36 8.46 3.92
N LEU A 107 -1.47 8.84 2.65
CA LEU A 107 -0.93 8.06 1.54
C LEU A 107 0.60 7.98 1.61
N GLU A 108 1.27 9.12 1.80
CA GLU A 108 2.73 9.18 1.94
C GLU A 108 3.21 8.28 3.08
N ASP A 109 2.61 8.40 4.27
CA ASP A 109 2.97 7.58 5.42
C ASP A 109 2.67 6.09 5.18
N SER A 110 1.58 5.77 4.47
CA SER A 110 1.24 4.38 4.11
C SER A 110 2.27 3.79 3.14
N LEU A 111 2.74 4.57 2.17
CA LEU A 111 3.79 4.16 1.24
C LEU A 111 5.13 3.92 1.94
N VAL A 112 5.51 4.78 2.88
CA VAL A 112 6.69 4.57 3.74
C VAL A 112 6.56 3.25 4.52
N ASN A 113 5.40 3.00 5.13
CA ASN A 113 5.13 1.74 5.84
C ASN A 113 5.17 0.52 4.89
N ALA A 114 4.68 0.65 3.66
CA ALA A 114 4.79 -0.40 2.65
C ALA A 114 6.25 -0.73 2.33
N GLY A 115 7.11 0.28 2.17
CA GLY A 115 8.55 0.08 1.98
C GLY A 115 9.21 -0.59 3.20
N MET A 116 8.85 -0.18 4.42
CA MET A 116 9.34 -0.84 5.65
C MET A 116 8.91 -2.30 5.73
N GLU A 117 7.65 -2.61 5.39
CA GLU A 117 7.13 -3.98 5.32
C GLU A 117 7.91 -4.82 4.30
N MET A 118 8.07 -4.30 3.08
CA MET A 118 8.83 -4.98 2.03
C MET A 118 10.27 -5.27 2.47
N ASN A 119 10.97 -4.29 3.05
CA ASN A 119 12.33 -4.47 3.55
C ASN A 119 12.39 -5.57 4.63
N ARG A 120 11.54 -5.51 5.66
CA ARG A 120 11.60 -6.52 6.74
C ARG A 120 11.27 -7.93 6.25
N ARG A 121 10.46 -8.07 5.20
CA ARG A 121 10.10 -9.38 4.63
C ARG A 121 11.19 -9.98 3.75
N ILE A 122 12.13 -9.18 3.26
CA ILE A 122 13.21 -9.68 2.39
C ILE A 122 14.47 -9.96 3.21
N ILE A 123 14.91 -9.00 4.02
CA ILE A 123 16.17 -9.11 4.78
C ILE A 123 15.98 -9.40 6.27
N GLY A 124 14.74 -9.35 6.77
CA GLY A 124 14.43 -9.67 8.16
C GLY A 124 14.20 -11.15 8.41
N PHE A 125 13.89 -11.48 9.67
CA PHE A 125 13.75 -12.86 10.12
C PHE A 125 12.59 -13.62 9.45
N ALA A 126 11.44 -12.95 9.28
CA ALA A 126 10.19 -13.56 8.82
C ALA A 126 9.86 -13.16 7.37
N GLY A 127 10.36 -13.94 6.41
CA GLY A 127 10.04 -13.72 4.99
C GLY A 127 8.65 -14.17 4.55
N VAL A 128 8.31 -13.90 3.29
CA VAL A 128 7.03 -14.24 2.66
C VAL A 128 7.14 -15.43 1.71
N ALA A 129 6.07 -16.21 1.59
CA ALA A 129 6.06 -17.44 0.79
C ALA A 129 6.31 -17.16 -0.69
N GLU A 130 5.75 -16.06 -1.21
CA GLU A 130 5.85 -15.59 -2.59
C GLU A 130 7.28 -15.46 -3.08
N LEU A 131 8.22 -15.13 -2.18
CA LEU A 131 9.65 -15.08 -2.49
C LEU A 131 10.36 -16.35 -2.03
N LYS A 132 10.12 -16.82 -0.80
CA LYS A 132 10.87 -17.97 -0.23
C LYS A 132 10.65 -19.27 -0.99
N GLN A 133 9.49 -19.47 -1.61
CA GLN A 133 9.16 -20.68 -2.35
C GLN A 133 9.67 -20.66 -3.80
N ILE A 134 10.28 -19.58 -4.26
CA ILE A 134 11.00 -19.56 -5.54
C ILE A 134 12.27 -20.41 -5.38
N GLU A 135 12.30 -21.58 -6.02
CA GLU A 135 13.40 -22.56 -5.91
C GLU A 135 14.70 -22.07 -6.55
N ASN A 136 14.60 -21.43 -7.72
CA ASN A 136 15.77 -20.89 -8.40
C ASN A 136 16.30 -19.66 -7.64
N THR A 137 17.43 -19.84 -6.97
CA THR A 137 18.06 -18.81 -6.13
C THR A 137 18.42 -17.53 -6.90
N GLU A 138 18.89 -17.64 -8.14
CA GLU A 138 19.25 -16.45 -8.94
C GLU A 138 18.00 -15.66 -9.33
N LEU A 139 16.94 -16.35 -9.73
CA LEU A 139 15.65 -15.76 -10.06
C LEU A 139 15.02 -15.09 -8.83
N ARG A 140 15.06 -15.77 -7.67
CA ARG A 140 14.60 -15.23 -6.38
C ARG A 140 15.37 -13.96 -6.02
N ALA A 141 16.70 -14.00 -6.06
CA ALA A 141 17.55 -12.86 -5.76
C ALA A 141 17.29 -11.68 -6.73
N GLY A 142 16.97 -11.95 -8.00
CA GLY A 142 16.56 -10.93 -8.96
C GLY A 142 15.24 -10.26 -8.57
N CYS A 143 14.27 -11.03 -8.08
CA CYS A 143 12.98 -10.50 -7.60
C CYS A 143 13.15 -9.69 -6.31
N GLU A 144 13.88 -10.24 -5.33
CA GLU A 144 14.19 -9.59 -4.05
C GLU A 144 14.92 -8.26 -4.25
N ARG A 145 15.90 -8.21 -5.15
CA ARG A 145 16.65 -6.97 -5.43
C ARG A 145 15.75 -5.86 -5.94
N ARG A 146 14.88 -6.13 -6.91
CA ARG A 146 13.94 -5.12 -7.43
C ARG A 146 12.95 -4.67 -6.36
N ALA A 147 12.45 -5.61 -5.55
CA ALA A 147 11.56 -5.29 -4.45
C ALA A 147 12.26 -4.43 -3.39
N LEU A 148 13.52 -4.70 -3.04
CA LEU A 148 14.32 -3.88 -2.14
C LEU A 148 14.60 -2.48 -2.71
N THR A 149 14.86 -2.37 -4.02
CA THR A 149 15.01 -1.07 -4.68
C THR A 149 13.75 -0.24 -4.55
N MET A 150 12.58 -0.83 -4.84
CA MET A 150 11.29 -0.17 -4.66
C MET A 150 11.02 0.17 -3.19
N ALA A 151 11.28 -0.75 -2.27
CA ALA A 151 11.11 -0.53 -0.84
C ALA A 151 11.93 0.66 -0.33
N ARG A 152 13.19 0.79 -0.79
CA ARG A 152 14.04 1.94 -0.49
C ARG A 152 13.44 3.23 -1.07
N ASP A 153 12.99 3.20 -2.31
CA ASP A 153 12.38 4.37 -2.96
C ASP A 153 11.15 4.86 -2.20
N LEU A 154 10.26 3.95 -1.80
CA LEU A 154 9.10 4.26 -0.98
C LEU A 154 9.44 4.81 0.41
N ILE A 155 10.59 4.48 0.99
CA ILE A 155 10.98 5.02 2.31
C ILE A 155 11.63 6.39 2.17
N VAL A 156 12.51 6.55 1.19
CA VAL A 156 13.37 7.73 1.07
C VAL A 156 12.69 8.85 0.29
N ASN A 157 11.92 8.50 -0.75
CA ASN A 157 11.41 9.44 -1.75
C ASN A 157 9.89 9.59 -1.72
N ALA A 158 9.13 8.90 -0.86
CA ALA A 158 7.66 9.00 -0.83
C ALA A 158 7.12 10.42 -0.57
N ARG A 159 7.95 11.30 0.00
CA ARG A 159 7.62 12.71 0.27
C ARG A 159 8.21 13.68 -0.76
N GLU A 160 9.00 13.15 -1.71
CA GLU A 160 9.45 13.93 -2.85
C GLU A 160 8.35 13.90 -3.92
N PRO A 161 8.08 15.03 -4.60
CA PRO A 161 7.25 15.00 -5.79
C PRO A 161 7.85 13.96 -6.75
N LEU A 162 7.03 13.07 -7.30
CA LEU A 162 7.44 12.15 -8.36
C LEU A 162 8.02 12.98 -9.51
N GLN A 163 9.33 13.19 -9.50
CA GLN A 163 10.04 13.71 -10.64
C GLN A 163 9.97 12.59 -11.65
N SER A 164 9.19 12.79 -12.71
CA SER A 164 9.17 11.89 -13.86
C SER A 164 10.62 11.57 -14.21
N SER A 165 11.03 10.33 -13.94
CA SER A 165 12.38 9.86 -14.22
C SER A 165 12.51 9.79 -15.74
N SER A 166 12.77 10.94 -16.32
CA SER A 166 13.23 11.08 -17.69
C SER A 166 14.68 10.59 -17.66
N SER A 167 15.04 9.70 -18.58
CA SER A 167 16.38 9.16 -18.85
C SER A 167 16.88 8.03 -17.96
N VAL A 168 16.55 6.80 -18.38
CA VAL A 168 17.58 5.77 -18.55
C VAL A 168 18.19 6.02 -19.94
N GLN A 169 19.42 6.52 -19.97
CA GLN A 169 20.34 6.34 -21.10
C GLN A 169 21.17 5.08 -20.86
#